data_AF-U6MB89-F1
#
_entry.id   AF-U6MB89-F1
#
_cell.length_a   1.000
_cell.length_b   1.000
_cell.length_c   1.000
_cell.angle_alpha   90.00
_cell.angle_beta   90.00
_cell.angle_gamma   90.00
#
_symmetry.space_group_name_H-M   'P 1'
#
loop_
_entity.id
_entity.type
_entity.pdbx_description
1 polymer ?
#
loop_
_entity_poly.entity_id
_entity_poly.type
_entity_poly.pdbx_seq_one_letter_code
_entity_poly.pdbx_strand_id
1 'polypeptide(L)'
;MEEDTRGLTQFLAQVLTGSFWRGKLTRANLARAALVVGVLLCLRYFGAVFASILGIILIFRNLGERSGGASAYSVFNRGAHYLLGDLRLGRIDQELRNAGVAAEDDGRVVAYRPPVELRSRDANKKCPCGSGKKLKKCCGV
;
A
#
# COMPACT_ATOMS: atom_id res chain seq x y z
N MET A 1 -15.99 45.05 5.75
CA MET A 1 -14.73 45.02 4.98
C MET A 1 -13.56 45.70 5.71
N GLU A 2 -13.81 46.57 6.70
CA GLU A 2 -12.75 47.29 7.45
C GLU A 2 -12.09 46.53 8.62
N GLU A 3 -12.71 45.46 9.13
CA GLU A 3 -12.09 44.65 10.20
C GLU A 3 -10.99 43.71 9.66
N ASP A 4 -11.15 43.22 8.43
CA ASP A 4 -10.23 42.28 7.80
C ASP A 4 -8.87 42.95 7.46
N THR A 5 -8.91 44.22 7.04
CA THR A 5 -7.70 45.01 6.76
C THR A 5 -6.90 45.35 8.02
N ARG A 6 -7.58 45.52 9.18
CA ARG A 6 -6.92 45.75 10.48
C ARG A 6 -6.25 44.48 11.01
N GLY A 7 -6.88 43.32 10.83
CA GLY A 7 -6.25 42.03 11.13
C GLY A 7 -5.01 41.77 10.28
N LEU A 8 -5.09 42.05 8.97
CA LEU A 8 -3.98 41.84 8.04
C LEU A 8 -2.77 42.75 8.33
N THR A 9 -3.04 44.01 8.67
CA THR A 9 -2.00 44.99 9.01
C THR A 9 -1.31 44.68 10.35
N GLN A 10 -2.06 44.21 11.36
CA GLN A 10 -1.47 43.74 12.62
C GLN A 10 -0.64 42.45 12.43
N PHE A 11 -1.10 41.53 11.59
CA PHE A 11 -0.37 40.31 11.26
C PHE A 11 0.92 40.60 10.49
N LEU A 12 0.85 41.50 9.49
CA LEU A 12 2.03 41.96 8.76
C LEU A 12 3.02 42.68 9.68
N ALA A 13 2.54 43.52 10.60
CA ALA A 13 3.40 44.18 11.59
C ALA A 13 4.10 43.18 12.51
N GLN A 14 3.42 42.12 12.95
CA GLN A 14 4.05 41.03 13.73
C GLN A 14 5.09 40.25 12.91
N VAL A 15 4.80 39.93 11.64
CA VAL A 15 5.75 39.21 10.77
C VAL A 15 6.98 40.04 10.42
N LEU A 16 6.84 41.37 10.32
CA LEU A 16 7.93 42.33 10.06
C LEU A 16 8.75 42.68 11.30
N THR A 17 8.25 42.42 12.52
CA THR A 17 9.07 42.62 13.72
C THR A 17 10.20 41.58 13.80
N GLY A 18 11.44 42.07 13.90
CA GLY A 18 12.65 41.23 13.93
C GLY A 18 12.72 40.23 15.08
N SER A 19 11.85 40.32 16.10
CA SER A 19 11.71 39.33 17.17
C SER A 19 11.14 38.00 16.67
N PHE A 20 10.21 38.02 15.71
CA PHE A 20 9.66 36.81 15.09
C PHE A 20 10.75 36.04 14.33
N TRP A 21 11.57 36.78 13.57
CA TRP A 21 12.69 36.21 12.82
C TRP A 21 13.83 35.74 13.72
N ARG A 22 14.16 36.43 14.82
CA ARG A 22 15.22 35.99 15.75
C ARG A 22 14.93 34.62 16.39
N GLY A 23 13.67 34.28 16.66
CA GLY A 23 13.29 32.98 17.21
C GLY A 23 13.16 31.86 16.16
N LYS A 24 12.79 32.19 14.93
CA LYS A 24 12.55 31.22 13.84
C LYS A 24 13.71 31.05 12.88
N LEU A 25 14.68 31.97 12.83
CA LEU A 25 15.87 31.91 11.98
C LEU A 25 16.96 31.03 12.61
N THR A 26 16.58 29.80 12.96
CA THR A 26 17.56 28.75 13.22
C THR A 26 18.13 28.27 11.89
N ARG A 27 19.41 27.88 11.87
CA ARG A 27 20.07 27.35 10.65
C ARG A 27 19.26 26.21 10.00
N ALA A 28 18.55 25.43 10.82
CA ALA A 28 17.66 24.36 10.36
C ALA A 28 16.45 24.87 9.57
N ASN A 29 15.81 25.96 10.01
CA ASN A 29 14.65 26.53 9.30
C ASN A 29 15.08 27.25 8.02
N LEU A 30 16.26 27.87 8.00
CA LEU A 30 16.83 28.46 6.79
C LEU A 30 17.16 27.38 5.75
N ALA A 31 17.73 26.25 6.18
CA ALA A 31 17.97 25.10 5.29
C ALA A 31 16.67 24.52 4.72
N ARG A 32 15.61 24.40 5.55
CA ARG A 32 14.28 23.97 5.08
C ARG A 32 13.67 24.93 4.07
N ALA A 33 13.76 26.24 4.33
CA ALA A 33 13.27 27.26 3.40
C ALA A 33 14.03 27.22 2.07
N ALA A 34 15.36 27.11 2.11
CA ALA A 34 16.19 26.96 0.92
C ALA A 34 15.85 25.69 0.12
N LEU A 35 15.58 24.57 0.80
CA LEU A 35 15.15 23.32 0.16
C LEU A 35 13.82 23.50 -0.56
N VAL A 36 12.82 24.13 0.10
CA VAL A 36 11.52 24.40 -0.52
C VAL A 36 11.66 25.31 -1.74
N VAL A 37 12.43 26.39 -1.63
CA VAL A 37 12.68 27.30 -2.75
C VAL A 37 13.40 26.57 -3.89
N GLY A 38 14.39 25.72 -3.58
CA GLY A 38 15.08 24.88 -4.56
C GLY A 38 14.13 23.93 -5.29
N VAL A 39 13.25 23.24 -4.56
CA VAL A 39 12.23 22.36 -5.14
C VAL A 39 11.28 23.14 -6.05
N LEU A 40 10.84 24.34 -5.65
CA LEU A 40 9.99 25.20 -6.47
C LEU A 40 10.69 25.70 -7.74
N LEU A 41 11.98 26.07 -7.65
CA LEU A 41 12.78 26.44 -8.82
C LEU A 41 12.97 25.26 -9.78
N CYS A 42 13.25 24.06 -9.25
CA CYS A 42 13.35 22.86 -10.07
C CYS A 42 12.01 22.51 -10.74
N LEU A 43 10.88 22.65 -10.04
CA LEU A 43 9.53 22.52 -10.63
C LEU A 43 9.31 23.55 -11.74
N ARG A 44 9.79 24.79 -11.58
CA ARG A 44 9.62 25.86 -12.58
C ARG A 44 10.44 25.66 -13.85
N TYR A 45 11.65 25.09 -13.74
CA TYR A 45 12.57 24.90 -14.86
C TYR A 45 12.41 23.54 -15.55
N PHE A 46 12.28 22.45 -14.78
CA PHE A 46 12.20 21.08 -15.31
C PHE A 46 10.76 20.57 -15.44
N GLY A 47 9.78 21.26 -14.84
CA GLY A 47 8.36 20.99 -15.02
C GLY A 47 7.95 19.58 -14.55
N ALA A 48 7.18 18.90 -15.40
CA ALA A 48 6.57 17.61 -15.09
C ALA A 48 7.59 16.49 -14.84
N VAL A 49 8.76 16.51 -15.50
CA VAL A 49 9.78 15.46 -15.35
C VAL A 49 10.30 15.41 -13.90
N PHE A 50 10.61 16.57 -13.34
CA PHE A 50 11.06 16.67 -11.95
C PHE A 50 9.96 16.31 -10.97
N ALA A 51 8.71 16.72 -11.22
CA ALA A 51 7.56 16.34 -10.40
C ALA A 51 7.36 14.81 -10.35
N SER A 52 7.48 14.13 -11.50
CA SER A 52 7.37 12.67 -11.59
C SER A 52 8.46 11.96 -10.80
N ILE A 53 9.73 12.37 -10.96
CA ILE A 53 10.86 11.77 -10.23
C ILE A 53 10.71 12.00 -8.72
N LEU A 54 10.39 13.23 -8.31
CA LEU A 54 10.17 13.57 -6.89
C LEU A 54 9.01 12.76 -6.31
N GLY A 55 7.91 12.61 -7.04
CA GLY A 55 6.76 11.81 -6.64
C GLY A 55 7.12 10.33 -6.44
N ILE A 56 7.85 9.73 -7.37
CA ILE A 56 8.32 8.35 -7.26
C ILE A 56 9.19 8.16 -6.00
N ILE A 57 10.14 9.07 -5.77
CA ILE A 57 11.02 9.02 -4.59
C ILE A 57 10.19 9.15 -3.29
N LEU A 58 9.21 10.05 -3.26
CA LEU A 58 8.35 10.24 -2.09
C LEU A 58 7.46 9.01 -1.84
N ILE A 59 6.95 8.38 -2.89
CA ILE A 59 6.20 7.12 -2.81
C ILE A 59 7.08 6.06 -2.17
N PHE A 60 8.26 5.78 -2.71
CA PHE A 60 9.16 4.77 -2.14
C PHE A 60 9.57 5.09 -0.71
N ARG A 61 9.82 6.37 -0.39
CA ARG A 61 10.14 6.80 0.97
C ARG A 61 8.96 6.67 1.93
N ASN A 62 7.72 6.79 1.44
CA ASN A 62 6.49 6.64 2.23
C ASN A 62 6.08 5.17 2.41
N LEU A 63 6.37 4.30 1.45
CA LEU A 63 5.94 2.90 1.49
C LEU A 63 6.54 2.10 2.66
N GLY A 64 7.69 2.54 3.21
CA GLY A 64 8.39 1.91 4.32
C GLY A 64 8.94 0.53 3.97
N GLU A 65 9.71 -0.07 4.88
CA GLU A 65 10.14 -1.46 4.76
C GLU A 65 8.97 -2.38 5.15
N ARG A 66 8.21 -2.83 4.15
CA ARG A 66 7.20 -3.88 4.35
C ARG A 66 7.89 -5.23 4.27
N SER A 67 8.05 -5.90 5.41
CA SER A 67 8.65 -7.24 5.56
C SER A 67 7.73 -8.38 5.05
N GLY A 68 6.90 -8.13 4.04
CA GLY A 68 5.94 -9.09 3.52
C GLY A 68 5.38 -8.62 2.19
N GLY A 69 5.69 -9.35 1.11
CA GLY A 69 5.19 -9.11 -0.23
C GLY A 69 3.69 -9.35 -0.32
N ALA A 70 2.89 -8.36 0.08
CA ALA A 70 1.46 -8.36 -0.16
C ALA A 70 1.21 -7.94 -1.62
N SER A 71 1.18 -8.91 -2.53
CA SER A 71 0.56 -8.70 -3.82
C SER A 71 -0.94 -8.42 -3.63
N ALA A 72 -1.57 -7.68 -4.54
CA ALA A 72 -3.02 -7.40 -4.52
C ALA A 72 -3.88 -8.69 -4.45
N TYR A 73 -3.29 -9.82 -4.83
CA TYR A 73 -3.88 -11.15 -4.74
C TYR A 73 -4.08 -11.67 -3.30
N SER A 74 -3.38 -11.10 -2.31
CA SER A 74 -3.51 -11.48 -0.89
C SER A 74 -4.88 -11.12 -0.28
N VAL A 75 -5.64 -10.20 -0.90
CA VAL A 75 -7.02 -9.86 -0.49
C VAL A 75 -7.97 -11.03 -0.70
N PHE A 76 -7.78 -11.79 -1.78
CA PHE A 76 -8.61 -12.93 -2.14
C PHE A 76 -8.07 -14.26 -1.61
N ASN A 77 -6.81 -14.28 -1.19
CA ASN A 77 -6.13 -15.47 -0.69
C ASN A 77 -5.63 -15.24 0.75
N ARG A 78 -6.58 -15.15 1.70
CA ARG A 78 -6.26 -15.05 3.13
C ARG A 78 -5.53 -16.33 3.54
N GLY A 79 -4.22 -16.22 3.76
CA GLY A 79 -3.34 -17.35 4.09
C GLY A 79 -2.37 -17.77 2.99
N ALA A 80 -2.35 -17.06 1.85
CA ALA A 80 -1.42 -17.28 0.73
C ALA A 80 -1.33 -18.78 0.34
N HIS A 81 -2.49 -19.42 0.22
CA HIS A 81 -2.57 -20.81 -0.19
C HIS A 81 -2.24 -20.95 -1.67
N TYR A 82 -1.38 -21.88 -2.02
CA TYR A 82 -1.05 -22.11 -3.41
C TYR A 82 -2.23 -22.80 -4.10
N LEU A 83 -2.58 -22.32 -5.29
CA LEU A 83 -3.54 -22.99 -6.14
C LEU A 83 -2.83 -24.12 -6.89
N LEU A 84 -3.59 -25.17 -7.21
CA LEU A 84 -3.10 -26.24 -8.07
C LEU A 84 -2.83 -25.68 -9.47
N GLY A 85 -1.60 -25.77 -9.94
CA GLY A 85 -1.17 -25.22 -11.24
C GLY A 85 -0.57 -23.80 -11.19
N ASP A 86 -0.38 -23.22 -10.00
CA ASP A 86 0.33 -21.95 -9.85
C ASP A 86 1.83 -22.11 -10.18
N LEU A 87 2.39 -21.12 -10.89
CA LEU A 87 3.80 -21.10 -11.31
C LEU A 87 4.68 -20.68 -10.13
N ARG A 88 5.12 -21.67 -9.34
CA ARG A 88 6.01 -21.44 -8.20
C ARG A 88 7.43 -21.22 -8.64
N LEU A 89 8.01 -20.09 -8.23
CA LEU A 89 9.40 -19.76 -8.52
C LEU A 89 10.38 -20.82 -7.97
N GLY A 90 10.11 -21.38 -6.77
CA GLY A 90 10.92 -22.45 -6.17
C GLY A 90 10.93 -23.73 -7.01
N ARG A 91 9.76 -24.14 -7.53
CA ARG A 91 9.64 -25.31 -8.42
C ARG A 91 10.33 -25.09 -9.77
N ILE A 92 10.22 -23.89 -10.33
CA ILE A 92 10.92 -23.51 -11.57
C ILE A 92 12.44 -23.55 -11.37
N ASP A 93 12.95 -22.97 -10.28
CA ASP A 93 14.38 -23.00 -9.97
C ASP A 93 14.88 -24.43 -9.69
N GLN A 94 14.06 -25.27 -9.06
CA GLN A 94 14.37 -26.69 -8.81
C GLN A 94 14.42 -27.51 -10.12
N GLU A 95 13.45 -27.32 -11.02
CA GLU A 95 13.41 -27.96 -12.34
C GLU A 95 14.60 -27.49 -13.21
N LEU A 96 14.91 -26.19 -13.21
CA LEU A 96 16.05 -25.63 -13.94
C LEU A 96 17.40 -26.15 -13.42
N ARG A 97 17.52 -26.38 -12.12
CA ARG A 97 18.77 -26.82 -11.49
C ARG A 97 18.94 -28.34 -11.45
N ASN A 98 17.97 -29.13 -11.94
CA ASN A 98 17.93 -30.58 -11.75
C ASN A 98 18.18 -30.99 -10.28
N ALA A 99 17.78 -30.15 -9.34
CA ALA A 99 17.92 -30.46 -7.93
C ALA A 99 16.87 -31.52 -7.60
N GLY A 100 17.33 -32.76 -7.39
CA GLY A 100 16.47 -33.91 -7.09
C GLY A 100 15.41 -33.57 -6.05
N VAL A 101 14.22 -34.14 -6.21
CA VAL A 101 12.96 -33.83 -5.52
C VAL A 101 13.15 -33.67 -4.00
N ALA A 102 13.58 -32.49 -3.56
CA ALA A 102 13.40 -32.03 -2.21
C ALA A 102 11.91 -31.70 -2.12
N ALA A 103 11.18 -32.48 -1.31
CA ALA A 103 9.76 -32.31 -1.09
C ALA A 103 9.51 -30.94 -0.46
N GLU A 104 9.26 -29.91 -1.27
CA GLU A 104 8.62 -28.70 -0.78
C GLU A 104 7.24 -29.09 -0.23
N ASP A 105 6.89 -28.49 0.91
CA ASP A 105 5.67 -28.74 1.66
C ASP A 105 4.42 -28.36 0.83
N ASP A 106 3.93 -29.33 0.05
CA ASP A 106 2.66 -29.26 -0.66
C ASP A 106 1.44 -29.24 0.30
N GLY A 107 1.65 -29.20 1.62
CA GLY A 107 0.59 -29.10 2.62
C GLY A 107 -0.27 -27.83 2.51
N ARG A 108 0.18 -26.82 1.74
CA ARG A 108 -0.55 -25.56 1.53
C ARG A 108 -1.27 -25.45 0.19
N VAL A 109 -1.29 -26.51 -0.61
CA VAL A 109 -2.05 -26.55 -1.88
C VAL A 109 -3.53 -26.78 -1.59
N VAL A 110 -4.38 -25.82 -1.93
CA VAL A 110 -5.83 -26.01 -1.80
C VAL A 110 -6.35 -26.59 -3.11
N ALA A 111 -6.93 -27.79 -3.04
CA ALA A 111 -7.63 -28.38 -4.17
C ALA A 111 -8.83 -27.51 -4.56
N TYR A 112 -8.97 -27.22 -5.85
CA TYR A 112 -10.12 -26.50 -6.37
C TYR A 112 -11.41 -27.24 -6.00
N ARG A 113 -12.29 -26.56 -5.27
CA ARG A 113 -13.64 -27.04 -4.99
C ARG A 113 -14.62 -26.28 -5.90
N PRO A 114 -15.37 -26.97 -6.77
CA PRO A 114 -16.36 -26.29 -7.60
C PRO A 114 -17.41 -25.61 -6.71
N PRO A 115 -17.97 -24.46 -7.16
CA PRO A 115 -19.06 -23.80 -6.44
C PRO A 115 -20.24 -24.77 -6.29
N VAL A 116 -20.81 -24.84 -5.09
CA VAL A 116 -21.94 -25.73 -4.80
C VAL A 116 -23.22 -25.03 -5.23
N GLU A 117 -23.88 -25.54 -6.28
CA GLU A 117 -25.18 -25.02 -6.72
C GLU A 117 -26.21 -25.10 -5.57
N LEU A 118 -26.83 -23.97 -5.23
CA LEU A 118 -27.81 -23.91 -4.16
C LEU A 118 -29.17 -24.43 -4.63
N ARG A 119 -29.44 -25.73 -4.46
CA ARG A 119 -30.80 -26.27 -4.60
C ARG A 119 -31.61 -26.00 -3.33
N SER A 120 -32.85 -25.53 -3.46
CA SER A 120 -33.72 -25.20 -2.31
C SER A 120 -33.88 -26.36 -1.31
N ARG A 121 -33.82 -27.61 -1.81
CA ARG A 121 -33.86 -28.84 -0.99
C ARG A 121 -32.64 -29.03 -0.09
N ASP A 122 -31.47 -28.52 -0.52
CA ASP A 122 -30.19 -28.70 0.16
C ASP A 122 -29.76 -27.48 0.99
N ALA A 123 -30.50 -26.36 0.88
CA ALA A 123 -30.21 -25.09 1.54
C ALA A 123 -30.03 -25.19 3.08
N ASN A 124 -30.75 -26.10 3.73
CA ASN A 124 -30.68 -26.30 5.18
C ASN A 124 -29.74 -27.44 5.62
N LYS A 125 -29.15 -28.21 4.70
CA LYS A 125 -28.19 -29.27 5.03
C LYS A 125 -26.85 -28.67 5.48
N LYS A 126 -26.03 -29.48 6.16
CA LYS A 126 -24.68 -29.06 6.60
C LYS A 126 -23.79 -28.81 5.37
N CYS A 127 -22.97 -27.76 5.42
CA CYS A 127 -22.06 -27.40 4.35
C CYS A 127 -20.99 -28.49 4.12
N PRO A 128 -20.74 -28.93 2.87
CA PRO A 128 -19.71 -29.91 2.55
C PRO A 128 -18.28 -29.38 2.78
N CYS A 129 -18.13 -28.08 3.00
CA CYS A 129 -16.87 -27.43 3.32
C CYS A 129 -16.31 -27.76 4.72
N GLY A 130 -17.08 -28.47 5.56
CA GLY A 130 -16.66 -28.84 6.92
C GLY A 130 -16.86 -27.76 7.99
N SER A 131 -17.46 -26.61 7.64
CA SER A 131 -17.66 -25.49 8.56
C SER A 131 -18.72 -25.70 9.65
N GLY A 132 -19.49 -26.80 9.57
CA GLY A 132 -20.63 -27.07 10.45
C GLY A 132 -21.85 -26.16 10.24
N LYS A 133 -21.76 -25.13 9.39
CA LYS A 133 -22.85 -24.18 9.09
C LYS A 133 -23.81 -24.75 8.03
N LYS A 134 -25.06 -24.23 7.99
CA LYS A 134 -26.03 -24.56 6.93
C LYS A 134 -25.52 -24.10 5.56
N LEU A 135 -25.83 -24.84 4.50
CA LEU A 135 -25.36 -24.58 3.13
C LEU A 135 -25.65 -23.14 2.68
N LYS A 136 -26.89 -22.66 2.89
CA LYS A 136 -27.33 -21.28 2.58
C LYS A 136 -26.66 -20.16 3.39
N LYS A 137 -25.91 -20.51 4.43
CA LYS A 137 -25.19 -19.56 5.30
C LYS A 137 -23.66 -19.73 5.17
N CYS A 138 -23.19 -20.48 4.18
CA CYS A 138 -21.78 -20.83 4.04
C CYS A 138 -21.29 -20.78 2.59
N CYS A 139 -21.20 -21.93 1.90
CA CYS A 139 -20.67 -22.01 0.53
C CYS A 139 -21.72 -21.93 -0.56
N GLY A 140 -23.00 -22.00 -0.19
CA GLY A 140 -24.09 -21.78 -1.12
C GLY A 140 -24.41 -20.30 -1.17
N VAL A 141 -23.83 -19.61 -2.15
CA VAL A 141 -24.15 -18.23 -2.54
C VAL A 141 -25.26 -18.27 -3.56
#